data_AF-A0A535U8K7-F1
#
_entry.id   AF-A0A535U8K7-F1
#
_cell.length_a   1.000
_cell.length_b   1.000
_cell.length_c   1.000
_cell.angle_alpha   90.00
_cell.angle_beta   90.00
_cell.angle_gamma   90.00
#
_symmetry.space_group_name_H-M   'P 1'
#
loop_
_entity.id
_entity.type
_entity.pdbx_description
1 polymer ?
#
loop_
_entity_poly.entity_id
_entity_poly.type
_entity_poly.pdbx_seq_one_letter_code
_entity_poly.pdbx_strand_id
1 'polypeptide(L)'
;MCEKPLCTSLAELDHILTVQQQTGTYCSSVFQWRFGSGSQHLKHLIQTQAFGRPLVGICQTTWFRNHAYYQVPWRGKWSTEGGGPTMGHGIHAMDLFLWLLGDWEEVSAMTGTLDREIEVEDVSLAIVRFNNRALGSIVNSVLSPREETYLRFDFQKASVELTALYSYTNKHWRISQPPSTQDTSVVARWQEFSHDRPASHTTQLAQLLDSMDQRARPLASTRDVRPTFEFITGIYKSAVTGRTVQRGSIGEGDPFYYHIAGQRSQGSTGSRTVSSKGPAGMKTTLIHTLHDAIELRYENQPFCTYVYEPKTPAIESPKPYFHPLRTLAGNEVSLFRPHDHLWHIGLSLSIANLSGENFWGGPTYIRESGYVQLDNNGRIQHTGWQEISCDDEVHCVERLKWITHTGATWIDEERHIAVSEINPEGGYWCLDLSFRLVNVSQQLLAFGSPTTEGRPNAGYGSLFWRGPRSFLHGRILGADGLEGPDSMGKQSPWLAFTGSHDGNGAQSTVLFIDQQGIRVIRTSGLYATTLMLASVAHLCLMSPILCNRMKR
;
A
#
# COMPACT_ATOMS: atom_id res chain seq x y z
N MET A 1 -6.56 26.64 -14.68
CA MET A 1 -5.13 26.23 -14.64
C MET A 1 -4.90 25.54 -13.31
N CYS A 2 -4.19 24.42 -13.30
CA CYS A 2 -3.88 23.65 -12.10
C CYS A 2 -2.38 23.38 -12.05
N GLU A 3 -1.82 23.36 -10.84
CA GLU A 3 -0.43 22.95 -10.62
C GLU A 3 -0.20 21.49 -11.04
N LYS A 4 1.08 21.15 -11.23
CA LYS A 4 1.51 19.78 -11.47
C LYS A 4 1.65 19.00 -10.15
N PRO A 5 1.49 17.67 -10.20
CA PRO A 5 0.83 16.94 -11.28
C PRO A 5 -0.67 17.30 -11.29
N LEU A 6 -1.28 17.42 -12.47
CA LEU A 6 -2.70 17.75 -12.64
C LEU A 6 -3.63 16.80 -11.85
N CYS A 7 -3.24 15.54 -11.75
CA CYS A 7 -3.92 14.48 -11.00
C CYS A 7 -2.89 13.42 -10.61
N THR A 8 -3.30 12.36 -9.93
CA THR A 8 -2.42 11.29 -9.43
C THR A 8 -2.57 9.96 -10.17
N SER A 9 -3.54 9.84 -11.08
CA SER A 9 -3.77 8.63 -11.87
C SER A 9 -4.27 8.91 -13.28
N LEU A 10 -4.19 7.89 -14.15
CA LEU A 10 -4.76 7.95 -15.49
C LEU A 10 -6.30 7.97 -15.45
N ALA A 11 -6.90 7.27 -14.49
CA ALA A 11 -8.34 7.30 -14.26
C ALA A 11 -8.84 8.71 -13.93
N GLU A 12 -8.15 9.44 -13.07
CA GLU A 12 -8.47 10.84 -12.77
C GLU A 12 -8.26 11.75 -13.99
N LEU A 13 -7.22 11.50 -14.78
CA LEU A 13 -6.97 12.25 -16.01
C LEU A 13 -8.08 12.04 -17.04
N ASP A 14 -8.50 10.79 -17.24
CA ASP A 14 -9.58 10.42 -18.17
C ASP A 14 -10.94 10.92 -17.65
N HIS A 15 -11.13 11.01 -16.33
CA HIS A 15 -12.27 11.69 -15.72
C HIS A 15 -12.28 13.20 -16.06
N ILE A 16 -11.14 13.89 -15.93
CA ILE A 16 -11.01 15.30 -16.33
C ILE A 16 -11.34 15.48 -17.82
N LEU A 17 -10.83 14.60 -18.69
CA LEU A 17 -11.12 14.64 -20.12
C LEU A 17 -12.61 14.45 -20.41
N THR A 18 -13.27 13.54 -19.70
CA THR A 18 -14.72 13.30 -19.80
C THR A 18 -15.51 14.56 -19.44
N VAL A 19 -15.18 15.21 -18.33
CA VAL A 19 -15.84 16.45 -17.91
C VAL A 19 -15.60 17.57 -18.93
N GLN A 20 -14.37 17.73 -19.44
CA GLN A 20 -14.07 18.72 -20.49
C GLN A 20 -14.88 18.51 -21.76
N GLN A 21 -15.14 17.26 -22.15
CA GLN A 21 -15.97 16.94 -23.31
C GLN A 21 -17.44 17.31 -23.07
N GLN A 22 -17.94 17.12 -21.85
CA GLN A 22 -19.32 17.45 -21.47
C GLN A 22 -19.58 18.95 -21.37
N THR A 23 -18.62 19.71 -20.83
CA THR A 23 -18.78 21.14 -20.56
C THR A 23 -18.27 22.05 -21.69
N GLY A 24 -17.43 21.52 -22.58
CA GLY A 24 -16.67 22.31 -23.56
C GLY A 24 -15.54 23.15 -22.94
N THR A 25 -15.31 23.06 -21.62
CA THR A 25 -14.23 23.79 -20.94
C THR A 25 -12.91 23.04 -21.04
N TYR A 26 -11.81 23.68 -20.63
CA TYR A 26 -10.50 23.04 -20.60
C TYR A 26 -9.71 23.24 -19.31
N CYS A 27 -8.92 22.24 -18.96
CA CYS A 27 -7.89 22.35 -17.94
C CYS A 27 -6.51 22.49 -18.61
N SER A 28 -5.64 23.27 -17.98
CA SER A 28 -4.24 23.45 -18.36
C SER A 28 -3.38 23.15 -17.13
N SER A 29 -2.43 22.23 -17.30
CA SER A 29 -1.49 21.82 -16.25
C SER A 29 -0.23 22.68 -16.31
N VAL A 30 0.34 23.00 -15.15
CA VAL A 30 1.60 23.75 -15.07
C VAL A 30 2.77 22.91 -15.62
N PHE A 31 3.26 23.28 -16.79
CA PHE A 31 4.41 22.69 -17.48
C PHE A 31 5.22 23.83 -18.14
N GLN A 32 5.65 24.79 -17.31
CA GLN A 32 6.21 26.07 -17.72
C GLN A 32 7.48 25.96 -18.58
N TRP A 33 8.16 24.81 -18.52
CA TRP A 33 9.32 24.50 -19.34
C TRP A 33 8.99 24.41 -20.84
N ARG A 34 7.74 24.13 -21.24
CA ARG A 34 7.35 24.21 -22.66
C ARG A 34 7.32 25.64 -23.19
N PHE A 35 7.27 26.67 -22.33
CA PHE A 35 6.90 28.03 -22.75
C PHE A 35 8.08 29.01 -22.83
N GLY A 36 9.26 28.63 -22.31
CA GLY A 36 10.46 29.46 -22.49
C GLY A 36 10.87 29.54 -23.96
N SER A 37 11.37 30.69 -24.40
CA SER A 37 11.75 30.94 -25.81
C SER A 37 12.70 29.89 -26.37
N GLY A 38 13.64 29.40 -25.54
CA GLY A 38 14.59 28.37 -25.95
C GLY A 38 13.94 27.05 -26.36
N SER A 39 12.95 26.55 -25.61
CA SER A 39 12.28 25.29 -25.96
C SER A 39 11.35 25.45 -27.15
N GLN A 40 10.67 26.59 -27.28
CA GLN A 40 9.85 26.92 -28.45
C GLN A 40 10.69 26.99 -29.72
N HIS A 41 11.85 27.66 -29.66
CA HIS A 41 12.80 27.72 -30.76
C HIS A 41 13.31 26.34 -31.17
N LEU A 42 13.71 25.52 -30.19
CA LEU A 42 14.15 24.15 -30.46
C LEU A 42 13.04 23.29 -31.04
N LYS A 43 11.80 23.42 -30.56
CA LYS A 43 10.65 22.73 -31.13
C LYS A 43 10.49 23.05 -32.61
N HIS A 44 10.63 24.32 -32.98
CA HIS A 44 10.60 24.76 -34.38
C HIS A 44 11.75 24.15 -35.21
N LEU A 45 12.98 24.16 -34.71
CA LEU A 45 14.13 23.55 -35.40
C LEU A 45 13.99 22.04 -35.59
N ILE A 46 13.40 21.34 -34.61
CA ILE A 46 13.10 19.91 -34.70
C ILE A 46 12.01 19.65 -35.75
N GLN A 47 10.92 20.42 -35.74
CA GLN A 47 9.81 20.28 -36.69
C GLN A 47 10.22 20.56 -38.14
N THR A 48 11.14 21.52 -38.34
CA THR A 48 11.72 21.84 -39.65
C THR A 48 12.86 20.89 -40.06
N GLN A 49 13.13 19.85 -39.26
CA GLN A 49 14.21 18.88 -39.47
C GLN A 49 15.61 19.50 -39.62
N ALA A 50 15.83 20.69 -39.03
CA ALA A 50 17.11 21.39 -39.11
C ALA A 50 18.28 20.55 -38.56
N PHE A 51 18.01 19.77 -37.50
CA PHE A 51 18.99 18.87 -36.89
C PHE A 51 19.02 17.45 -37.48
N GLY A 52 18.11 17.12 -38.41
CA GLY A 52 17.84 15.75 -38.85
C GLY A 52 17.04 14.95 -37.83
N ARG A 53 17.04 13.61 -37.94
CA ARG A 53 16.26 12.74 -37.02
C ARG A 53 16.92 12.67 -35.63
N PRO A 54 16.13 12.56 -34.55
CA PRO A 54 16.66 12.29 -33.21
C PRO A 54 17.25 10.87 -33.13
N LEU A 55 18.29 10.73 -32.31
CA LEU A 55 19.06 9.48 -32.12
C LEU A 55 19.09 9.06 -30.66
N VAL A 56 19.58 9.95 -29.79
CA VAL A 56 19.80 9.69 -28.36
C VAL A 56 19.25 10.84 -27.53
N GLY A 57 18.62 10.53 -26.40
CA GLY A 57 18.22 11.52 -25.42
C GLY A 57 18.71 11.17 -24.02
N ILE A 58 19.07 12.19 -23.23
CA ILE A 58 19.39 12.06 -21.81
C ILE A 58 18.53 13.08 -21.07
N CYS A 59 17.82 12.64 -20.03
CA CYS A 59 17.02 13.49 -19.16
C CYS A 59 17.36 13.21 -17.70
N GLN A 60 17.91 14.19 -17.00
CA GLN A 60 18.35 14.05 -15.63
C GLN A 60 17.73 15.15 -14.77
N THR A 61 17.16 14.76 -13.64
CA THR A 61 16.79 15.63 -12.53
C THR A 61 17.44 15.06 -11.28
N THR A 62 18.66 15.50 -11.00
CA THR A 62 19.48 15.02 -9.88
C THR A 62 19.58 16.13 -8.86
N TRP A 63 18.60 16.23 -7.96
CA TRP A 63 18.50 17.27 -6.93
C TRP A 63 18.81 16.68 -5.54
N PHE A 64 18.81 17.53 -4.50
CA PHE A 64 19.05 17.11 -3.12
C PHE A 64 17.94 17.56 -2.18
N ARG A 65 17.28 16.63 -1.49
CA ARG A 65 16.32 16.92 -0.42
C ARG A 65 16.75 16.19 0.83
N ASN A 66 16.94 16.92 1.93
CA ASN A 66 17.33 16.35 3.22
C ASN A 66 16.13 15.72 3.94
N HIS A 67 16.35 15.09 5.10
CA HIS A 67 15.26 14.50 5.91
C HIS A 67 14.22 15.55 6.33
N ALA A 68 14.65 16.78 6.68
CA ALA A 68 13.76 17.86 7.11
C ALA A 68 12.72 18.24 6.04
N TYR A 69 13.07 18.12 4.76
CA TYR A 69 12.14 18.33 3.65
C TYR A 69 10.89 17.43 3.75
N TYR A 70 11.03 16.21 4.29
CA TYR A 70 9.96 15.23 4.41
C TYR A 70 9.23 15.27 5.76
N GLN A 71 9.64 16.14 6.69
CA GLN A 71 8.97 16.33 7.98
C GLN A 71 7.68 17.17 7.86
N VAL A 72 6.93 16.98 6.77
CA VAL A 72 5.64 17.61 6.48
C VAL A 72 4.63 16.51 6.16
N PRO A 73 3.42 16.48 6.75
CA PRO A 73 2.56 15.29 6.78
C PRO A 73 2.17 14.66 5.43
N TRP A 74 2.22 15.43 4.33
CA TRP A 74 1.81 15.00 3.00
C TRP A 74 2.98 14.55 2.11
N ARG A 75 4.22 14.88 2.47
CA ARG A 75 5.39 14.55 1.65
C ARG A 75 5.84 13.11 1.91
N GLY A 76 6.41 12.51 0.88
CA GLY A 76 6.95 11.17 0.90
C GLY A 76 5.91 10.06 0.85
N LYS A 77 4.62 10.36 0.63
CA LYS A 77 3.54 9.36 0.75
C LYS A 77 2.82 9.13 -0.57
N TRP A 78 2.46 7.89 -0.85
CA TRP A 78 1.68 7.57 -2.06
C TRP A 78 0.31 8.23 -2.06
N SER A 79 -0.33 8.30 -0.89
CA SER A 79 -1.70 8.80 -0.73
C SER A 79 -1.85 10.31 -0.91
N THR A 80 -0.76 11.08 -0.79
CA THR A 80 -0.84 12.55 -0.72
C THR A 80 0.15 13.26 -1.64
N GLU A 81 1.38 12.76 -1.83
CA GLU A 81 2.31 13.31 -2.84
C GLU A 81 2.18 12.59 -4.20
N GLY A 82 1.60 11.38 -4.23
CA GLY A 82 1.31 10.64 -5.45
C GLY A 82 2.54 9.98 -6.11
N GLY A 83 3.75 10.29 -5.67
CA GLY A 83 5.00 9.70 -6.15
C GLY A 83 6.22 10.50 -5.72
N GLY A 84 7.42 9.93 -5.89
CA GLY A 84 8.69 10.54 -5.51
C GLY A 84 9.23 11.52 -6.55
N PRO A 85 10.55 11.59 -6.79
CA PRO A 85 11.13 12.53 -7.73
C PRO A 85 10.65 12.33 -9.16
N THR A 86 10.18 11.15 -9.55
CA THR A 86 9.61 10.91 -10.88
C THR A 86 8.35 11.76 -11.09
N MET A 87 7.45 11.76 -10.10
CA MET A 87 6.20 12.53 -10.15
C MET A 87 6.40 13.99 -9.72
N GLY A 88 7.10 14.22 -8.62
CA GLY A 88 7.12 15.53 -7.94
C GLY A 88 8.14 16.53 -8.49
N HIS A 89 9.27 16.04 -9.04
CA HIS A 89 10.43 16.87 -9.39
C HIS A 89 10.77 16.79 -10.88
N GLY A 90 11.10 15.59 -11.37
CA GLY A 90 11.52 15.33 -12.75
C GLY A 90 10.42 15.47 -13.79
N ILE A 91 9.16 15.56 -13.37
CA ILE A 91 7.99 15.69 -14.26
C ILE A 91 8.12 16.84 -15.27
N HIS A 92 8.71 17.99 -14.90
CA HIS A 92 8.92 19.10 -15.84
C HIS A 92 9.97 18.77 -16.91
N ALA A 93 11.08 18.16 -16.51
CA ALA A 93 12.16 17.79 -17.41
C ALA A 93 11.72 16.66 -18.35
N MET A 94 11.04 15.64 -17.82
CA MET A 94 10.49 14.53 -18.61
C MET A 94 9.42 15.02 -19.59
N ASP A 95 8.53 15.91 -19.15
CA ASP A 95 7.53 16.51 -20.03
C ASP A 95 8.15 17.26 -21.21
N LEU A 96 9.14 18.13 -20.94
CA LEU A 96 9.85 18.85 -22.00
C LEU A 96 10.62 17.88 -22.91
N PHE A 97 11.24 16.85 -22.34
CA PHE A 97 11.98 15.81 -23.05
C PHE A 97 11.09 15.06 -24.05
N LEU A 98 9.94 14.57 -23.59
CA LEU A 98 8.95 13.91 -24.46
C LEU A 98 8.37 14.88 -25.48
N TRP A 99 8.07 16.12 -25.08
CA TRP A 99 7.51 17.12 -25.97
C TRP A 99 8.47 17.46 -27.13
N LEU A 100 9.79 17.46 -26.90
CA LEU A 100 10.79 17.71 -27.94
C LEU A 100 11.09 16.45 -28.78
N LEU A 101 11.27 15.28 -28.16
CA LEU A 101 11.64 14.04 -28.86
C LEU A 101 10.47 13.35 -29.56
N GLY A 102 9.24 13.60 -29.12
CA GLY A 102 8.02 13.01 -29.67
C GLY A 102 7.52 11.81 -28.89
N ASP A 103 6.67 11.03 -29.55
CA ASP A 103 5.93 9.94 -28.94
C ASP A 103 6.83 8.76 -28.55
N TRP A 104 6.75 8.36 -27.28
CA TRP A 104 7.41 7.16 -26.77
C TRP A 104 6.64 5.88 -27.16
N GLU A 105 7.36 4.78 -27.29
CA GLU A 105 6.86 3.44 -27.68
C GLU A 105 6.85 2.50 -26.47
N GLU A 106 8.00 2.33 -25.82
CA GLU A 106 8.17 1.44 -24.67
C GLU A 106 9.16 2.00 -23.64
N VAL A 107 8.98 1.63 -22.38
CA VAL A 107 9.84 2.03 -21.26
C VAL A 107 10.18 0.84 -20.36
N SER A 108 11.44 0.78 -19.92
CA SER A 108 11.91 -0.13 -18.87
C SER A 108 12.54 0.67 -17.74
N ALA A 109 12.18 0.41 -16.50
CA ALA A 109 12.59 1.27 -15.37
C ALA A 109 12.92 0.50 -14.08
N MET A 110 13.66 1.18 -13.21
CA MET A 110 13.95 0.81 -11.84
C MET A 110 13.66 2.01 -10.92
N THR A 111 13.11 1.75 -9.74
CA THR A 111 12.86 2.77 -8.72
C THR A 111 13.29 2.23 -7.36
N GLY A 112 13.76 3.10 -6.47
CA GLY A 112 14.10 2.71 -5.10
C GLY A 112 13.91 3.85 -4.11
N THR A 113 13.70 3.49 -2.86
CA THR A 113 13.81 4.35 -1.70
C THR A 113 15.10 3.95 -0.98
N LEU A 114 16.17 4.70 -1.21
CA LEU A 114 17.54 4.30 -0.86
C LEU A 114 18.02 4.94 0.45
N ASP A 115 17.55 6.14 0.79
CA ASP A 115 18.08 6.91 1.94
C ASP A 115 16.99 7.67 2.71
N ARG A 116 15.84 7.99 2.10
CA ARG A 116 14.77 8.75 2.75
C ARG A 116 13.75 7.86 3.44
N GLU A 117 13.31 8.28 4.63
CA GLU A 117 12.22 7.65 5.37
C GLU A 117 10.86 8.05 4.78
N ILE A 118 10.57 7.55 3.59
CA ILE A 118 9.38 7.87 2.80
C ILE A 118 8.80 6.61 2.16
N GLU A 119 7.52 6.63 1.80
CA GLU A 119 6.82 5.52 1.14
C GLU A 119 7.11 5.47 -0.37
N VAL A 120 7.30 6.64 -1.00
CA VAL A 120 7.57 6.79 -2.43
C VAL A 120 9.05 6.60 -2.75
N GLU A 121 9.42 6.55 -4.03
CA GLU A 121 10.83 6.43 -4.41
C GLU A 121 11.62 7.71 -4.10
N ASP A 122 12.92 7.63 -3.82
CA ASP A 122 13.84 8.78 -3.79
C ASP A 122 14.83 8.77 -4.97
N VAL A 123 14.85 7.68 -5.75
CA VAL A 123 15.59 7.51 -6.99
C VAL A 123 14.77 6.72 -8.03
N SER A 124 14.81 7.16 -9.29
CA SER A 124 14.34 6.39 -10.45
C SER A 124 15.28 6.49 -11.64
N LEU A 125 15.42 5.37 -12.36
CA LEU A 125 16.14 5.28 -13.61
C LEU A 125 15.24 4.60 -14.64
N ALA A 126 15.25 5.08 -15.89
CA ALA A 126 14.53 4.43 -16.97
C ALA A 126 15.28 4.51 -18.30
N ILE A 127 15.03 3.54 -19.17
CA ILE A 127 15.37 3.58 -20.59
C ILE A 127 14.08 3.58 -21.41
N VAL A 128 14.03 4.37 -22.46
CA VAL A 128 12.83 4.57 -23.30
C VAL A 128 13.20 4.42 -24.77
N ARG A 129 12.31 3.78 -25.55
CA ARG A 129 12.33 3.81 -27.01
C ARG A 129 11.21 4.72 -27.51
N PHE A 130 11.50 5.50 -28.53
CA PHE A 130 10.55 6.37 -29.21
C PHE A 130 10.09 5.80 -30.54
N ASN A 131 8.90 6.21 -31.00
CA ASN A 131 8.34 5.79 -32.29
C ASN A 131 9.24 6.16 -33.49
N ASN A 132 10.07 7.19 -33.35
CA ASN A 132 11.06 7.60 -34.34
C ASN A 132 12.38 6.79 -34.26
N ARG A 133 12.43 5.74 -33.44
CA ARG A 133 13.56 4.86 -33.13
C ARG A 133 14.69 5.49 -32.31
N ALA A 134 14.51 6.71 -31.79
CA ALA A 134 15.45 7.25 -30.81
C ALA A 134 15.39 6.45 -29.51
N LEU A 135 16.52 6.41 -28.79
CA LEU A 135 16.62 5.82 -27.46
C LEU A 135 16.90 6.92 -26.43
N GLY A 136 16.29 6.82 -25.26
CA GLY A 136 16.48 7.80 -24.18
C GLY A 136 16.83 7.15 -22.86
N SER A 137 17.57 7.88 -22.02
CA SER A 137 17.73 7.56 -20.60
C SER A 137 17.13 8.66 -19.72
N ILE A 138 16.47 8.24 -18.64
CA ILE A 138 15.90 9.11 -17.62
C ILE A 138 16.56 8.79 -16.28
N VAL A 139 16.95 9.80 -15.53
CA VAL A 139 17.41 9.67 -14.14
C VAL A 139 16.72 10.75 -13.29
N ASN A 140 16.01 10.34 -12.24
CA ASN A 140 15.50 11.25 -11.24
C ASN A 140 16.06 10.86 -9.86
N SER A 141 16.54 11.84 -9.12
CA SER A 141 17.11 11.65 -7.78
C SER A 141 16.85 12.88 -6.95
N VAL A 142 16.53 12.65 -5.68
CA VAL A 142 16.51 13.68 -4.62
C VAL A 142 17.60 13.45 -3.58
N LEU A 143 18.60 12.62 -3.92
CA LEU A 143 19.74 12.27 -3.08
C LEU A 143 21.05 12.90 -3.54
N SER A 144 21.07 13.59 -4.67
CA SER A 144 22.30 14.00 -5.37
C SER A 144 22.82 15.34 -4.84
N PRO A 145 23.96 15.39 -4.11
CA PRO A 145 24.46 16.65 -3.53
C PRO A 145 24.86 17.69 -4.58
N ARG A 146 25.31 17.25 -5.76
CA ARG A 146 25.48 18.12 -6.93
C ARG A 146 24.13 18.26 -7.63
N GLU A 147 23.40 19.30 -7.29
CA GLU A 147 22.07 19.54 -7.84
C GLU A 147 22.12 20.03 -9.30
N GLU A 148 21.40 19.34 -10.19
CA GLU A 148 21.36 19.64 -11.61
C GLU A 148 20.07 19.10 -12.26
N THR A 149 19.53 19.85 -13.20
CA THR A 149 18.66 19.34 -14.26
C THR A 149 19.40 19.45 -15.58
N TYR A 150 19.60 18.31 -16.24
CA TYR A 150 20.33 18.21 -17.50
C TYR A 150 19.48 17.50 -18.55
N LEU A 151 19.29 18.14 -19.70
CA LEU A 151 18.71 17.51 -20.88
C LEU A 151 19.75 17.50 -21.99
N ARG A 152 19.87 16.38 -22.70
CA ARG A 152 20.64 16.29 -23.93
C ARG A 152 19.84 15.57 -25.01
N PHE A 153 19.94 16.09 -26.22
CA PHE A 153 19.30 15.56 -27.41
C PHE A 153 20.34 15.48 -28.53
N ASP A 154 20.69 14.26 -28.93
CA ASP A 154 21.56 14.02 -30.05
C ASP A 154 20.72 13.70 -31.29
N PHE A 155 20.92 14.49 -32.32
CA PHE A 155 20.35 14.34 -33.65
C PHE A 155 21.46 14.00 -34.64
N GLN A 156 21.10 13.72 -35.89
CA GLN A 156 22.08 13.43 -36.95
C GLN A 156 23.09 14.57 -37.18
N LYS A 157 22.67 15.82 -37.01
CA LYS A 157 23.47 17.00 -37.35
C LYS A 157 23.84 17.85 -36.15
N ALA A 158 23.25 17.60 -34.97
CA ALA A 158 23.46 18.45 -33.81
C ALA A 158 23.32 17.69 -32.49
N SER A 159 24.05 18.15 -31.48
CA SER A 159 23.79 17.84 -30.07
C SER A 159 23.29 19.12 -29.40
N VAL A 160 22.16 19.01 -28.71
CA VAL A 160 21.52 20.10 -27.96
C VAL A 160 21.53 19.74 -26.49
N GLU A 161 22.00 20.65 -25.65
CA GLU A 161 22.09 20.48 -24.20
C GLU A 161 21.39 21.62 -23.47
N LEU A 162 20.76 21.30 -22.33
CA LEU A 162 20.24 22.25 -21.36
C LEU A 162 20.77 21.89 -19.99
N THR A 163 21.41 22.83 -19.31
CA THR A 163 21.79 22.69 -17.89
C THR A 163 21.15 23.80 -17.07
N ALA A 164 20.24 23.43 -16.17
CA ALA A 164 19.52 24.35 -15.30
C ALA A 164 19.23 23.68 -13.95
N LEU A 165 18.68 24.41 -12.98
CA LEU A 165 18.17 23.80 -11.74
C LEU A 165 16.64 23.80 -11.72
N TYR A 166 16.01 24.95 -11.44
CA TYR A 166 14.54 25.05 -11.31
C TYR A 166 13.82 25.64 -12.53
N SER A 167 14.55 26.43 -13.33
CA SER A 167 14.04 27.16 -14.49
C SER A 167 15.21 27.50 -15.41
N TYR A 168 14.92 27.81 -16.68
CA TYR A 168 15.94 28.21 -17.65
C TYR A 168 15.59 29.51 -18.39
N THR A 169 16.62 30.17 -18.89
CA THR A 169 16.58 31.18 -19.98
C THR A 169 17.41 30.66 -21.17
N ASN A 170 17.47 31.40 -22.27
CA ASN A 170 18.20 30.97 -23.46
C ASN A 170 19.69 30.68 -23.22
N LYS A 171 20.31 31.35 -22.24
CA LYS A 171 21.75 31.17 -21.90
C LYS A 171 22.13 29.76 -21.44
N HIS A 172 21.16 28.98 -20.96
CA HIS A 172 21.39 27.63 -20.45
C HIS A 172 21.40 26.58 -21.56
N TRP A 173 20.98 26.93 -22.77
CA TRP A 173 20.97 26.05 -23.92
C TRP A 173 22.29 26.11 -24.66
N ARG A 174 22.79 24.96 -25.09
CA ARG A 174 23.98 24.84 -25.94
C ARG A 174 23.68 23.94 -27.12
N ILE A 175 24.03 24.38 -28.32
CA ILE A 175 23.93 23.61 -29.55
C ILE A 175 25.33 23.42 -30.12
N SER A 176 25.63 22.20 -30.57
CA SER A 176 26.91 21.85 -31.18
C SER A 176 26.72 20.91 -32.37
N GLN A 177 27.70 20.83 -33.25
CA GLN A 177 27.72 19.89 -34.38
C GLN A 177 28.67 18.71 -34.12
N PRO A 178 28.46 17.57 -34.81
CA PRO A 178 29.46 16.52 -34.90
C PRO A 178 30.83 17.08 -35.30
N PRO A 179 31.94 16.56 -34.74
CA PRO A 179 33.28 17.04 -35.06
C PRO A 179 33.61 17.05 -36.55
N SER A 180 33.04 16.12 -37.32
CA SER A 180 33.25 15.97 -38.77
C SER A 180 32.53 17.01 -39.63
N THR A 181 31.62 17.82 -39.07
CA THR A 181 30.75 18.74 -39.82
C THR A 181 30.74 20.16 -39.22
N GLN A 182 31.78 20.54 -38.47
CA GLN A 182 31.80 21.83 -37.78
C GLN A 182 31.75 23.02 -38.77
N ASP A 183 30.67 23.78 -38.68
CA ASP A 183 30.46 25.06 -39.34
C ASP A 183 29.88 26.03 -38.30
N THR A 184 30.71 26.98 -37.88
CA THR A 184 30.34 27.97 -36.85
C THR A 184 29.15 28.84 -37.28
N SER A 185 28.94 29.06 -38.58
CA SER A 185 27.81 29.83 -39.08
C SER A 185 26.49 29.07 -38.94
N VAL A 186 26.51 27.74 -39.10
CA VAL A 186 25.34 26.88 -38.90
C VAL A 186 24.95 26.86 -37.43
N VAL A 187 25.93 26.65 -36.54
CA VAL A 187 25.70 26.65 -35.09
C VAL A 187 25.19 28.00 -34.62
N ALA A 188 25.77 29.11 -35.11
CA ALA A 188 25.31 30.46 -34.76
C ALA A 188 23.83 30.67 -35.13
N ARG A 189 23.39 30.24 -36.32
CA ARG A 189 21.98 30.30 -36.72
C ARG A 189 21.07 29.46 -35.85
N TRP A 190 21.51 28.26 -35.45
CA TRP A 190 20.71 27.43 -34.54
C TRP A 190 20.61 28.03 -33.13
N GLN A 191 21.66 28.70 -32.66
CA GLN A 191 21.73 29.36 -31.35
C GLN A 191 21.11 30.79 -31.37
N GLU A 192 20.57 31.24 -32.50
CA GLU A 192 19.96 32.55 -32.65
C GLU A 192 18.52 32.56 -32.13
N PHE A 193 18.36 32.80 -30.83
CA PHE A 193 17.05 32.97 -30.21
C PHE A 193 16.54 34.40 -30.42
N SER A 194 15.36 34.56 -31.00
CA SER A 194 14.80 35.88 -31.34
C SER A 194 14.49 36.79 -30.14
N HIS A 195 14.23 36.21 -28.97
CA HIS A 195 13.99 36.92 -27.70
C HIS A 195 14.26 35.97 -26.52
N ASP A 196 14.58 36.52 -25.34
CA ASP A 196 14.80 35.72 -24.12
C ASP A 196 13.59 35.81 -23.17
N ARG A 197 12.74 34.79 -23.24
CA ARG A 197 11.62 34.57 -22.31
C ARG A 197 11.94 33.35 -21.43
N PRO A 198 12.00 33.52 -20.10
CA PRO A 198 12.29 32.40 -19.21
C PRO A 198 11.19 31.34 -19.24
N ALA A 199 11.55 30.09 -18.95
CA ALA A 199 10.59 29.05 -18.56
C ALA A 199 10.03 29.35 -17.17
N SER A 200 8.91 30.05 -17.11
CA SER A 200 8.31 30.54 -15.86
C SER A 200 6.79 30.41 -15.87
N HIS A 201 6.20 30.36 -14.67
CA HIS A 201 4.74 30.44 -14.50
C HIS A 201 4.14 31.66 -15.19
N THR A 202 4.81 32.82 -15.12
CA THR A 202 4.37 34.05 -15.80
C THR A 202 4.27 33.85 -17.31
N THR A 203 5.28 33.22 -17.92
CA THR A 203 5.31 32.96 -19.36
C THR A 203 4.18 32.02 -19.79
N GLN A 204 3.93 30.94 -19.01
CA GLN A 204 2.82 30.03 -19.27
C GLN A 204 1.45 30.71 -19.07
N LEU A 205 1.29 31.50 -18.01
CA LEU A 205 0.05 32.19 -17.72
C LEU A 205 -0.29 33.21 -18.80
N ALA A 206 0.69 33.97 -19.29
CA ALA A 206 0.50 34.88 -20.42
C ALA A 206 0.00 34.13 -21.66
N GLN A 207 0.62 32.99 -22.02
CA GLN A 207 0.18 32.17 -23.16
C GLN A 207 -1.24 31.62 -22.96
N LEU A 208 -1.59 31.24 -21.74
CA LEU A 208 -2.94 30.80 -21.40
C LEU A 208 -3.97 31.91 -21.61
N LEU A 209 -3.67 33.14 -21.16
CA LEU A 209 -4.51 34.31 -21.37
C LEU A 209 -4.67 34.64 -22.86
N ASP A 210 -3.57 34.62 -23.63
CA ASP A 210 -3.60 34.81 -25.08
C ASP A 210 -4.51 33.77 -25.76
N SER A 211 -4.45 32.51 -25.30
CA SER A 211 -5.30 31.43 -25.81
C SER A 211 -6.78 31.65 -25.47
N MET A 212 -7.07 32.16 -24.27
CA MET A 212 -8.43 32.50 -23.83
C MET A 212 -9.02 33.62 -24.68
N ASP A 213 -8.26 34.69 -24.93
CA ASP A 213 -8.66 35.81 -25.78
C ASP A 213 -8.95 35.34 -27.22
N GLN A 214 -8.14 34.41 -27.72
CA GLN A 214 -8.30 33.80 -29.04
C GLN A 214 -9.36 32.69 -29.09
N ARG A 215 -9.94 32.31 -27.95
CA ARG A 215 -10.83 31.14 -27.79
C ARG A 215 -10.21 29.84 -28.34
N ALA A 216 -8.89 29.73 -28.21
CA ALA A 216 -8.12 28.56 -28.59
C ALA A 216 -7.81 27.70 -27.37
N ARG A 217 -7.62 26.39 -27.60
CA ARG A 217 -7.15 25.50 -26.54
C ARG A 217 -5.66 25.77 -26.28
N PRO A 218 -5.24 26.06 -25.03
CA PRO A 218 -3.85 26.37 -24.73
C PRO A 218 -2.95 25.14 -24.87
N LEU A 219 -1.66 25.38 -25.05
CA LEU A 219 -0.65 24.32 -24.89
C LEU A 219 -0.68 23.78 -23.45
N ALA A 220 -0.23 22.54 -23.27
CA ALA A 220 -0.28 21.84 -21.99
C ALA A 220 -1.73 21.71 -21.44
N SER A 221 -2.70 21.61 -22.35
CA SER A 221 -4.05 21.15 -21.99
C SER A 221 -4.02 19.68 -21.56
N THR A 222 -5.06 19.19 -20.88
CA THR A 222 -5.14 17.79 -20.39
C THR A 222 -4.75 16.75 -21.45
N ARG A 223 -5.19 16.94 -22.71
CA ARG A 223 -4.84 16.04 -23.82
C ARG A 223 -3.35 16.09 -24.18
N ASP A 224 -2.73 17.26 -24.13
CA ASP A 224 -1.33 17.47 -24.49
C ASP A 224 -0.34 16.95 -23.45
N VAL A 225 -0.81 16.73 -22.21
CA VAL A 225 0.00 16.22 -21.10
C VAL A 225 -0.24 14.74 -20.83
N ARG A 226 -1.30 14.14 -21.40
CA ARG A 226 -1.56 12.69 -21.28
C ARG A 226 -0.35 11.82 -21.63
N PRO A 227 0.44 12.08 -22.70
CA PRO A 227 1.63 11.28 -22.98
C PRO A 227 2.66 11.27 -21.84
N THR A 228 2.80 12.39 -21.13
CA THR A 228 3.68 12.52 -19.95
C THR A 228 3.15 11.70 -18.78
N PHE A 229 1.84 11.76 -18.52
CA PHE A 229 1.21 10.94 -17.49
C PHE A 229 1.33 9.45 -17.78
N GLU A 230 1.02 9.02 -19.02
CA GLU A 230 1.20 7.63 -19.44
C GLU A 230 2.65 7.17 -19.27
N PHE A 231 3.61 8.04 -19.59
CA PHE A 231 5.03 7.73 -19.46
C PHE A 231 5.44 7.55 -18.00
N ILE A 232 5.04 8.47 -17.12
CA ILE A 232 5.33 8.39 -15.68
C ILE A 232 4.67 7.14 -15.08
N THR A 233 3.41 6.87 -15.40
CA THR A 233 2.74 5.63 -14.98
C THR A 233 3.45 4.40 -15.53
N GLY A 234 3.94 4.46 -16.77
CA GLY A 234 4.75 3.41 -17.40
C GLY A 234 6.08 3.15 -16.68
N ILE A 235 6.78 4.19 -16.25
CA ILE A 235 7.99 4.09 -15.42
C ILE A 235 7.65 3.35 -14.12
N TYR A 236 6.60 3.77 -13.40
CA TYR A 236 6.21 3.12 -12.15
C TYR A 236 5.80 1.67 -12.36
N LYS A 237 4.95 1.37 -13.35
CA LYS A 237 4.53 0.00 -13.68
C LYS A 237 5.71 -0.88 -14.06
N SER A 238 6.63 -0.37 -14.89
CA SER A 238 7.81 -1.12 -15.28
C SER A 238 8.68 -1.47 -14.08
N ALA A 239 8.91 -0.50 -13.20
CA ALA A 239 9.70 -0.70 -12.00
C ALA A 239 9.07 -1.69 -11.00
N VAL A 240 7.73 -1.74 -10.88
CA VAL A 240 7.07 -2.78 -10.05
C VAL A 240 7.23 -4.15 -10.67
N THR A 241 6.87 -4.24 -11.95
CA THR A 241 6.62 -5.53 -12.58
C THR A 241 7.91 -6.17 -13.07
N GLY A 242 9.01 -5.41 -13.13
CA GLY A 242 10.26 -5.83 -13.76
C GLY A 242 10.13 -6.05 -15.26
N ARG A 243 9.07 -5.52 -15.89
CA ARG A 243 8.76 -5.73 -17.31
C ARG A 243 8.80 -4.41 -18.07
N THR A 244 9.12 -4.50 -19.35
CA THR A 244 8.95 -3.40 -20.29
C THR A 244 7.46 -3.07 -20.45
N VAL A 245 7.11 -1.79 -20.40
CA VAL A 245 5.75 -1.29 -20.56
C VAL A 245 5.61 -0.60 -21.91
N GLN A 246 4.63 -1.05 -22.70
CA GLN A 246 4.26 -0.43 -23.97
C GLN A 246 3.34 0.76 -23.72
N ARG A 247 3.46 1.81 -24.52
CA ARG A 247 2.53 2.93 -24.47
C ARG A 247 1.12 2.47 -24.81
N GLY A 248 0.13 3.01 -24.08
CA GLY A 248 -1.28 2.64 -24.24
C GLY A 248 -1.65 1.28 -23.63
N SER A 249 -0.71 0.55 -23.03
CA SER A 249 -1.00 -0.75 -22.38
C SER A 249 -1.63 -0.66 -20.99
N ILE A 250 -1.85 0.54 -20.47
CA ILE A 250 -2.43 0.80 -19.14
C ILE A 250 -3.82 1.41 -19.34
N GLY A 251 -4.86 0.64 -19.07
CA GLY A 251 -6.27 1.06 -19.19
C GLY A 251 -7.11 0.55 -18.01
N GLU A 252 -8.43 0.68 -18.08
CA GLU A 252 -9.37 0.43 -16.97
C GLU A 252 -9.27 -0.96 -16.28
N GLY A 253 -8.71 -1.97 -16.94
CA GLY A 253 -8.47 -3.29 -16.34
C GLY A 253 -7.13 -3.42 -15.60
N ASP A 254 -6.28 -2.40 -15.64
CA ASP A 254 -4.93 -2.41 -15.10
C ASP A 254 -4.87 -1.64 -13.77
N PRO A 255 -4.34 -2.21 -12.66
CA PRO A 255 -4.24 -1.50 -11.39
C PRO A 255 -3.48 -0.16 -11.47
N PHE A 256 -2.52 -0.04 -12.39
CA PHE A 256 -1.75 1.19 -12.59
C PHE A 256 -2.55 2.32 -13.26
N TYR A 257 -3.71 2.00 -13.82
CA TYR A 257 -4.64 3.01 -14.35
C TYR A 257 -5.25 3.85 -13.22
N TYR A 258 -5.62 3.20 -12.10
CA TYR A 258 -6.26 3.87 -10.96
C TYR A 258 -5.27 4.44 -9.96
N HIS A 259 -4.10 3.83 -9.80
CA HIS A 259 -3.09 4.25 -8.83
C HIS A 259 -1.71 4.18 -9.48
N ILE A 260 -0.92 5.26 -9.45
CA ILE A 260 0.38 5.25 -10.16
C ILE A 260 1.41 4.31 -9.54
N ALA A 261 1.25 4.02 -8.25
CA ALA A 261 1.97 2.96 -7.57
C ALA A 261 1.59 1.57 -8.13
N GLY A 262 0.49 1.44 -8.89
CA GLY A 262 -0.29 0.21 -9.00
C GLY A 262 -1.01 -0.04 -7.68
N GLN A 263 -1.76 -1.15 -7.57
CA GLN A 263 -1.92 -1.77 -6.25
C GLN A 263 -0.54 -2.31 -5.82
N ARG A 264 0.37 -1.40 -5.48
CA ARG A 264 1.65 -1.71 -4.85
C ARG A 264 1.33 -2.02 -3.40
N SER A 265 1.43 -3.31 -3.07
CA SER A 265 2.01 -3.75 -1.79
C SER A 265 3.17 -2.80 -1.45
N GLN A 266 3.06 -2.02 -0.38
CA GLN A 266 4.15 -1.14 0.03
C GLN A 266 5.34 -2.00 0.46
N GLY A 267 6.49 -1.80 -0.19
CA GLY A 267 7.79 -2.31 0.20
C GLY A 267 8.21 -3.61 -0.48
N SER A 268 9.26 -3.56 -1.29
CA SER A 268 9.92 -4.73 -1.87
C SER A 268 10.57 -5.60 -0.80
N THR A 269 9.83 -6.58 -0.31
CA THR A 269 10.34 -7.95 -0.14
C THR A 269 9.39 -8.90 -0.89
N GLY A 270 9.46 -8.82 -2.22
CA GLY A 270 9.03 -9.88 -3.15
C GLY A 270 7.58 -10.33 -3.07
N SER A 271 6.60 -9.50 -3.48
CA SER A 271 5.23 -9.97 -3.73
C SER A 271 5.13 -10.90 -4.93
N ARG A 272 5.29 -12.20 -4.67
CA ARG A 272 4.69 -13.25 -5.50
C ARG A 272 3.23 -13.38 -5.08
N THR A 273 2.31 -12.97 -5.95
CA THR A 273 0.99 -13.60 -5.97
C THR A 273 1.20 -15.05 -6.39
N VAL A 274 1.37 -15.95 -5.41
CA VAL A 274 1.19 -17.37 -5.65
C VAL A 274 -0.32 -17.59 -5.63
N SER A 275 -0.97 -17.48 -6.78
CA SER A 275 -2.23 -18.22 -6.92
C SER A 275 -1.82 -19.68 -7.11
N SER A 276 -1.88 -20.50 -6.06
CA SER A 276 -2.06 -21.91 -6.31
C SER A 276 -3.49 -22.04 -6.85
N LYS A 277 -3.61 -22.06 -8.18
CA LYS A 277 -4.78 -22.70 -8.77
C LYS A 277 -4.60 -24.17 -8.44
N GLY A 278 -5.31 -24.64 -7.43
CA GLY A 278 -5.52 -26.06 -7.30
C GLY A 278 -6.09 -26.65 -8.59
N PRO A 279 -5.98 -27.98 -8.78
CA PRO A 279 -6.53 -28.66 -9.93
C PRO A 279 -7.97 -28.22 -10.25
N ALA A 280 -8.32 -28.19 -11.53
CA ALA A 280 -9.62 -27.76 -12.02
C ALA A 280 -10.75 -28.44 -11.24
N GLY A 281 -11.52 -27.66 -10.47
CA GLY A 281 -12.57 -28.14 -9.56
C GLY A 281 -12.47 -27.59 -8.13
N MET A 282 -11.35 -26.98 -7.74
CA MET A 282 -11.15 -26.44 -6.41
C MET A 282 -11.97 -25.16 -6.17
N LYS A 283 -12.79 -25.16 -5.11
CA LYS A 283 -13.68 -24.04 -4.75
C LYS A 283 -13.06 -23.04 -3.79
N THR A 284 -11.98 -23.38 -3.09
CA THR A 284 -11.31 -22.46 -2.17
C THR A 284 -10.15 -21.77 -2.87
N THR A 285 -10.03 -20.46 -2.70
CA THR A 285 -8.92 -19.66 -3.24
C THR A 285 -8.24 -18.89 -2.12
N LEU A 286 -6.91 -18.96 -2.06
CA LEU A 286 -6.07 -18.14 -1.20
C LEU A 286 -5.50 -16.96 -1.98
N ILE A 287 -5.69 -15.75 -1.46
CA ILE A 287 -5.11 -14.51 -1.97
C ILE A 287 -4.14 -13.98 -0.94
N HIS A 288 -2.84 -14.09 -1.23
CA HIS A 288 -1.79 -13.55 -0.36
C HIS A 288 -1.42 -12.14 -0.82
N THR A 289 -1.83 -11.13 -0.05
CA THR A 289 -1.36 -9.75 -0.22
C THR A 289 -0.11 -9.58 0.63
N LEU A 290 1.05 -9.58 -0.03
CA LEU A 290 2.30 -9.43 0.70
C LEU A 290 2.37 -8.13 1.49
N HIS A 291 2.98 -8.22 2.66
CA HIS A 291 3.10 -7.16 3.65
C HIS A 291 1.76 -6.61 4.14
N ASP A 292 0.73 -7.45 4.11
CA ASP A 292 -0.61 -7.06 4.55
C ASP A 292 -1.36 -8.24 5.17
N ALA A 293 -1.87 -9.14 4.33
CA ALA A 293 -2.84 -10.15 4.74
C ALA A 293 -2.92 -11.37 3.82
N ILE A 294 -3.44 -12.47 4.34
CA ILE A 294 -3.94 -13.62 3.57
C ILE A 294 -5.46 -13.59 3.60
N GLU A 295 -6.11 -13.57 2.43
CA GLU A 295 -7.56 -13.65 2.28
C GLU A 295 -7.96 -14.99 1.67
N LEU A 296 -8.89 -15.70 2.31
CA LEU A 296 -9.47 -16.94 1.82
C LEU A 296 -10.87 -16.68 1.29
N ARG A 297 -11.14 -17.24 0.12
CA ARG A 297 -12.42 -17.18 -0.57
C ARG A 297 -12.97 -18.56 -0.81
N TYR A 298 -14.28 -18.71 -0.65
CA TYR A 298 -15.02 -19.86 -1.12
C TYR A 298 -15.79 -19.43 -2.37
N GLU A 299 -15.55 -20.13 -3.47
CA GLU A 299 -15.85 -19.75 -4.84
C GLU A 299 -15.27 -18.36 -5.17
N ASN A 300 -16.03 -17.28 -4.92
CA ASN A 300 -15.56 -15.90 -5.07
C ASN A 300 -15.85 -15.03 -3.84
N GLN A 301 -16.42 -15.59 -2.78
CA GLN A 301 -16.85 -14.87 -1.59
C GLN A 301 -15.78 -14.98 -0.49
N PRO A 302 -15.21 -13.86 -0.01
CA PRO A 302 -14.25 -13.88 1.09
C PRO A 302 -14.93 -14.34 2.38
N PHE A 303 -14.27 -15.22 3.12
CA PHE A 303 -14.79 -15.71 4.40
C PHE A 303 -13.78 -15.62 5.56
N CYS A 304 -12.48 -15.50 5.26
CA CYS A 304 -11.45 -15.36 6.28
C CYS A 304 -10.33 -14.45 5.77
N THR A 305 -10.02 -13.39 6.50
CA THR A 305 -8.86 -12.55 6.23
C THR A 305 -7.94 -12.54 7.45
N TYR A 306 -6.71 -12.99 7.29
CA TYR A 306 -5.65 -12.94 8.28
C TYR A 306 -4.68 -11.79 7.97
N VAL A 307 -4.76 -10.69 8.71
CA VAL A 307 -3.85 -9.55 8.60
C VAL A 307 -2.63 -9.82 9.47
N TYR A 308 -1.47 -9.98 8.84
CA TYR A 308 -0.22 -10.30 9.52
C TYR A 308 0.74 -9.10 9.63
N GLU A 309 0.50 -8.03 8.87
CA GLU A 309 1.19 -6.74 9.01
C GLU A 309 0.16 -5.62 9.32
N PRO A 310 -0.31 -5.54 10.57
CA PRO A 310 -1.35 -4.59 10.96
C PRO A 310 -0.83 -3.14 10.94
N LYS A 311 -1.63 -2.23 10.35
CA LYS A 311 -1.33 -0.78 10.27
C LYS A 311 -1.88 0.00 11.46
N THR A 312 -2.06 -0.65 12.61
CA THR A 312 -2.61 -0.01 13.81
C THR A 312 -1.56 0.84 14.51
N PRO A 313 -1.96 1.93 15.21
CA PRO A 313 -1.03 2.74 16.00
C PRO A 313 -0.33 1.94 17.11
N ALA A 314 0.85 2.37 17.54
CA ALA A 314 1.62 1.72 18.60
C ALA A 314 0.84 1.56 19.91
N ILE A 315 -0.01 2.55 20.27
CA ILE A 315 -0.88 2.47 21.45
C ILE A 315 -1.88 1.31 21.38
N GLU A 316 -2.18 0.77 20.20
CA GLU A 316 -3.06 -0.40 20.03
C GLU A 316 -2.28 -1.73 20.08
N SER A 317 -0.96 -1.68 20.35
CA SER A 317 -0.03 -2.81 20.34
C SER A 317 -0.17 -3.67 19.06
N PRO A 318 0.38 -3.21 17.91
CA PRO A 318 0.21 -3.88 16.62
C PRO A 318 0.54 -5.38 16.70
N LYS A 319 -0.37 -6.22 16.22
CA LYS A 319 -0.29 -7.70 16.25
C LYS A 319 -1.16 -8.33 15.17
N PRO A 320 -0.78 -9.48 14.59
CA PRO A 320 -1.62 -10.15 13.61
C PRO A 320 -2.99 -10.56 14.13
N TYR A 321 -4.00 -10.46 13.27
CA TYR A 321 -5.39 -10.73 13.62
C TYR A 321 -6.18 -11.29 12.43
N PHE A 322 -7.26 -12.01 12.70
CA PHE A 322 -8.25 -12.40 11.70
C PHE A 322 -9.44 -11.44 11.72
N HIS A 323 -9.62 -10.71 10.62
CA HIS A 323 -10.82 -9.92 10.33
C HIS A 323 -10.80 -9.44 8.86
N PRO A 324 -11.94 -9.50 8.13
CA PRO A 324 -13.21 -10.09 8.54
C PRO A 324 -13.17 -11.62 8.62
N LEU A 325 -13.88 -12.18 9.60
CA LEU A 325 -14.29 -13.58 9.63
C LEU A 325 -15.76 -13.64 9.28
N ARG A 326 -16.16 -14.52 8.36
CA ARG A 326 -17.55 -14.67 7.90
C ARG A 326 -17.95 -16.13 7.85
N THR A 327 -19.24 -16.39 8.03
CA THR A 327 -19.86 -17.66 7.61
C THR A 327 -19.76 -17.83 6.09
N LEU A 328 -19.96 -19.04 5.56
CA LEU A 328 -20.01 -19.27 4.10
C LEU A 328 -21.16 -18.53 3.41
N ALA A 329 -22.20 -18.13 4.16
CA ALA A 329 -23.28 -17.27 3.67
C ALA A 329 -22.92 -15.77 3.66
N GLY A 330 -21.72 -15.39 4.12
CA GLY A 330 -21.23 -14.00 4.11
C GLY A 330 -21.48 -13.19 5.37
N ASN A 331 -22.20 -13.73 6.35
CA ASN A 331 -22.48 -13.02 7.59
C ASN A 331 -21.18 -12.91 8.42
N GLU A 332 -20.82 -11.68 8.80
CA GLU A 332 -19.60 -11.36 9.54
C GLU A 332 -19.72 -11.69 11.02
N VAL A 333 -18.71 -12.37 11.58
CA VAL A 333 -18.69 -12.82 12.97
C VAL A 333 -17.51 -12.29 13.76
N SER A 334 -16.72 -11.38 13.20
CA SER A 334 -15.67 -10.67 13.94
C SER A 334 -15.75 -9.17 13.68
N LEU A 335 -15.23 -8.36 14.61
CA LEU A 335 -15.31 -6.90 14.52
C LEU A 335 -13.90 -6.28 14.51
N PHE A 336 -13.70 -5.30 13.64
CA PHE A 336 -12.52 -4.44 13.67
C PHE A 336 -12.83 -3.12 14.37
N ARG A 337 -11.92 -2.73 15.27
CA ARG A 337 -11.85 -1.39 15.87
C ARG A 337 -13.16 -0.94 16.55
N PRO A 338 -13.61 -1.61 17.62
CA PRO A 338 -14.81 -1.20 18.34
C PRO A 338 -14.57 0.14 19.06
N HIS A 339 -15.59 0.99 19.10
CA HIS A 339 -15.48 2.37 19.62
C HIS A 339 -15.08 2.48 21.10
N ASP A 340 -15.33 1.45 21.91
CA ASP A 340 -15.06 1.41 23.34
C ASP A 340 -13.64 0.92 23.68
N HIS A 341 -13.04 0.10 22.81
CA HIS A 341 -11.72 -0.51 23.03
C HIS A 341 -11.03 -0.74 21.68
N LEU A 342 -10.42 0.30 21.10
CA LEU A 342 -9.92 0.28 19.72
C LEU A 342 -8.96 -0.89 19.40
N TRP A 343 -8.20 -1.36 20.40
CA TRP A 343 -7.23 -2.45 20.31
C TRP A 343 -7.86 -3.87 20.35
N HIS A 344 -9.17 -3.98 20.59
CA HIS A 344 -9.91 -5.24 20.57
C HIS A 344 -10.29 -5.65 19.14
N ILE A 345 -9.33 -6.17 18.39
CA ILE A 345 -9.48 -6.44 16.97
C ILE A 345 -9.65 -7.94 16.68
N GLY A 346 -10.76 -8.26 16.00
CA GLY A 346 -10.95 -9.53 15.31
C GLY A 346 -10.73 -10.75 16.22
N LEU A 347 -10.07 -11.76 15.68
CA LEU A 347 -9.47 -12.86 16.44
C LEU A 347 -7.94 -12.69 16.47
N SER A 348 -7.29 -12.62 17.63
CA SER A 348 -5.83 -12.43 17.73
C SER A 348 -5.23 -13.06 18.98
N LEU A 349 -3.94 -13.36 18.97
CA LEU A 349 -3.18 -13.76 20.17
C LEU A 349 -2.59 -12.51 20.82
N SER A 350 -2.82 -12.31 22.12
CA SER A 350 -2.32 -11.12 22.80
C SER A 350 -2.19 -11.27 24.32
N ILE A 351 -1.36 -10.45 24.96
CA ILE A 351 -1.12 -10.49 26.42
C ILE A 351 -1.08 -9.07 26.98
N ALA A 352 -1.89 -8.80 28.01
CA ALA A 352 -1.97 -7.46 28.60
C ALA A 352 -0.82 -7.13 29.55
N ASN A 353 -0.17 -8.15 30.12
CA ASN A 353 1.02 -7.96 30.95
C ASN A 353 1.97 -9.15 30.77
N LEU A 354 3.11 -8.92 30.13
CA LEU A 354 4.23 -9.84 30.06
C LEU A 354 5.41 -9.13 30.70
N SER A 355 5.84 -9.48 31.91
CA SER A 355 6.90 -8.79 32.66
C SER A 355 6.82 -7.25 32.60
N GLY A 356 5.61 -6.68 32.67
CA GLY A 356 5.37 -5.23 32.60
C GLY A 356 5.16 -4.65 31.19
N GLU A 357 5.39 -5.41 30.12
CA GLU A 357 5.05 -5.03 28.75
C GLU A 357 3.60 -5.39 28.40
N ASN A 358 2.96 -4.51 27.63
CA ASN A 358 1.59 -4.65 27.18
C ASN A 358 1.57 -4.94 25.68
N PHE A 359 1.21 -6.17 25.29
CA PHE A 359 1.00 -6.56 23.88
C PHE A 359 -0.49 -6.52 23.49
N TRP A 360 -1.38 -6.21 24.45
CA TRP A 360 -2.84 -6.10 24.31
C TRP A 360 -3.27 -4.81 23.62
N GLY A 361 -2.59 -3.71 23.94
CA GLY A 361 -2.95 -2.38 23.50
C GLY A 361 -3.75 -1.63 24.57
N GLY A 362 -3.78 -0.32 24.40
CA GLY A 362 -4.40 0.62 25.30
C GLY A 362 -3.69 0.73 26.66
N PRO A 363 -4.42 1.26 27.66
CA PRO A 363 -3.92 1.44 29.01
C PRO A 363 -3.57 0.13 29.72
N THR A 364 -2.55 0.17 30.57
CA THR A 364 -2.14 -0.93 31.45
C THR A 364 -2.84 -0.79 32.80
N TYR A 365 -3.32 -1.90 33.37
CA TYR A 365 -3.90 -1.89 34.71
C TYR A 365 -2.81 -1.99 35.78
N ILE A 366 -2.83 -1.07 36.73
CA ILE A 366 -1.96 -1.05 37.90
C ILE A 366 -2.84 -1.15 39.15
N ARG A 367 -2.49 -2.04 40.10
CA ARG A 367 -3.30 -2.32 41.30
C ARG A 367 -3.77 -1.07 42.05
N GLU A 368 -2.89 -0.09 42.19
CA GLU A 368 -3.12 1.12 42.99
C GLU A 368 -3.80 2.25 42.22
N SER A 369 -3.68 2.26 40.88
CA SER A 369 -4.06 3.41 40.04
C SER A 369 -5.12 3.08 38.98
N GLY A 370 -5.54 1.82 38.86
CA GLY A 370 -6.45 1.39 37.82
C GLY A 370 -5.78 1.41 36.44
N TYR A 371 -6.56 1.75 35.40
CA TYR A 371 -6.04 1.84 34.02
C TYR A 371 -5.29 3.14 33.79
N VAL A 372 -4.00 3.02 33.46
CA VAL A 372 -3.12 4.14 33.15
C VAL A 372 -2.44 3.86 31.82
N GLN A 373 -2.43 4.86 30.93
CA GLN A 373 -1.64 4.76 29.71
C GLN A 373 -0.16 4.90 30.07
N LEU A 374 0.58 3.80 29.96
CA LEU A 374 2.02 3.76 30.16
C LEU A 374 2.72 3.69 28.80
N ASP A 375 4.00 4.07 28.78
CA ASP A 375 4.88 3.80 27.65
C ASP A 375 5.37 2.34 27.74
N ASN A 376 4.45 1.39 27.55
CA ASN A 376 4.77 -0.04 27.63
C ASN A 376 4.05 -0.88 26.55
N ASN A 377 3.48 -0.24 25.54
CA ASN A 377 2.83 -0.96 24.44
C ASN A 377 3.89 -1.56 23.50
N GLY A 378 4.09 -2.87 23.62
CA GLY A 378 4.86 -3.68 22.67
C GLY A 378 4.06 -4.06 21.43
N ARG A 379 4.68 -4.82 20.54
CA ARG A 379 4.07 -5.33 19.29
C ARG A 379 4.43 -6.80 19.04
N ILE A 380 3.55 -7.51 18.35
CA ILE A 380 3.83 -8.83 17.78
C ILE A 380 4.04 -8.60 16.28
N GLN A 381 5.26 -8.82 15.81
CA GLN A 381 5.68 -8.46 14.46
C GLN A 381 5.88 -9.72 13.63
N HIS A 382 5.22 -9.79 12.48
CA HIS A 382 5.53 -10.77 11.43
C HIS A 382 6.99 -10.62 10.99
N THR A 383 7.69 -11.75 10.86
CA THR A 383 9.07 -11.77 10.37
C THR A 383 9.26 -12.61 9.11
N GLY A 384 8.29 -13.45 8.78
CA GLY A 384 8.30 -14.23 7.54
C GLY A 384 7.35 -15.42 7.59
N TRP A 385 7.09 -15.98 6.41
CA TRP A 385 6.38 -17.24 6.25
C TRP A 385 7.37 -18.39 6.09
N GLN A 386 7.21 -19.43 6.89
CA GLN A 386 7.91 -20.70 6.70
C GLN A 386 7.19 -21.56 5.65
N GLU A 387 5.85 -21.54 5.65
CA GLU A 387 5.03 -22.29 4.70
C GLU A 387 3.71 -21.54 4.43
N ILE A 388 3.25 -21.62 3.18
CA ILE A 388 1.88 -21.30 2.76
C ILE A 388 1.50 -22.33 1.70
N SER A 389 0.45 -23.10 1.95
CA SER A 389 -0.12 -24.07 1.02
C SER A 389 -1.65 -23.95 1.00
N CYS A 390 -2.24 -24.20 -0.16
CA CYS A 390 -3.68 -24.14 -0.38
C CYS A 390 -4.04 -25.19 -1.41
N ASP A 391 -4.48 -26.34 -0.91
CA ASP A 391 -5.07 -27.45 -1.67
C ASP A 391 -6.53 -27.62 -1.22
N ASP A 392 -6.97 -28.81 -0.80
CA ASP A 392 -8.30 -29.02 -0.21
C ASP A 392 -8.47 -28.31 1.14
N GLU A 393 -7.34 -28.08 1.81
CA GLU A 393 -7.20 -27.30 3.04
C GLU A 393 -6.13 -26.23 2.85
N VAL A 394 -6.20 -25.17 3.66
CA VAL A 394 -5.17 -24.15 3.74
C VAL A 394 -4.30 -24.42 4.94
N HIS A 395 -2.98 -24.41 4.76
CA HIS A 395 -2.01 -24.53 5.84
C HIS A 395 -0.98 -23.40 5.72
N CYS A 396 -0.73 -22.67 6.80
CA CYS A 396 0.27 -21.61 6.86
C CYS A 396 1.10 -21.72 8.14
N VAL A 397 2.42 -21.60 8.01
CA VAL A 397 3.36 -21.54 9.14
C VAL A 397 4.05 -20.20 9.12
N GLU A 398 3.78 -19.38 10.13
CA GLU A 398 4.27 -18.01 10.28
C GLU A 398 5.34 -17.91 11.36
N ARG A 399 6.34 -17.05 11.16
CA ARG A 399 7.36 -16.69 12.16
C ARG A 399 7.14 -15.26 12.62
N LEU A 400 7.03 -15.06 13.93
CA LEU A 400 6.79 -13.75 14.54
C LEU A 400 7.77 -13.46 15.67
N LYS A 401 7.88 -12.18 16.02
CA LYS A 401 8.65 -11.68 17.15
C LYS A 401 7.80 -10.80 18.05
N TRP A 402 7.92 -11.01 19.36
CA TRP A 402 7.33 -10.14 20.36
C TRP A 402 8.37 -9.12 20.76
N ILE A 403 8.10 -7.86 20.43
CA ILE A 403 9.04 -6.76 20.59
C ILE A 403 8.46 -5.75 21.58
N THR A 404 9.23 -5.44 22.62
CA THR A 404 8.85 -4.46 23.66
C THR A 404 8.67 -3.05 23.11
N HIS A 405 8.08 -2.16 23.90
CA HIS A 405 8.00 -0.74 23.55
C HIS A 405 9.39 -0.10 23.31
N THR A 406 10.43 -0.58 23.98
CA THR A 406 11.83 -0.14 23.79
C THR A 406 12.53 -0.76 22.57
N GLY A 407 11.90 -1.71 21.88
CA GLY A 407 12.47 -2.37 20.71
C GLY A 407 13.25 -3.67 21.00
N ALA A 408 13.29 -4.14 22.25
CA ALA A 408 13.92 -5.42 22.59
C ALA A 408 13.05 -6.60 22.14
N THR A 409 13.64 -7.63 21.53
CA THR A 409 12.91 -8.88 21.20
C THR A 409 12.91 -9.80 22.41
N TRP A 410 11.74 -10.26 22.82
CA TRP A 410 11.58 -11.13 23.99
C TRP A 410 11.13 -12.55 23.65
N ILE A 411 10.24 -12.71 22.67
CA ILE A 411 9.73 -14.03 22.25
C ILE A 411 9.90 -14.18 20.74
N ASP A 412 10.46 -15.30 20.32
CA ASP A 412 10.30 -15.81 18.96
C ASP A 412 9.08 -16.74 18.95
N GLU A 413 8.11 -16.45 18.09
CA GLU A 413 6.89 -17.23 17.91
C GLU A 413 6.90 -17.94 16.55
N GLU A 414 6.45 -19.18 16.55
CA GLU A 414 6.02 -19.88 15.35
C GLU A 414 4.52 -20.19 15.47
N ARG A 415 3.74 -19.79 14.47
CA ARG A 415 2.28 -19.91 14.46
C ARG A 415 1.85 -20.75 13.29
N HIS A 416 1.05 -21.77 13.56
CA HIS A 416 0.45 -22.61 12.53
C HIS A 416 -1.03 -22.24 12.42
N ILE A 417 -1.47 -22.04 11.19
CA ILE A 417 -2.83 -21.66 10.82
C ILE A 417 -3.31 -22.70 9.82
N ALA A 418 -4.38 -23.42 10.15
CA ALA A 418 -5.04 -24.30 9.18
C ALA A 418 -6.49 -23.87 8.97
N VAL A 419 -6.98 -23.96 7.73
CA VAL A 419 -8.40 -23.80 7.41
C VAL A 419 -8.88 -25.03 6.66
N SER A 420 -9.83 -25.71 7.27
CA SER A 420 -10.26 -27.06 6.91
C SER A 420 -11.79 -27.19 6.98
N GLU A 421 -12.30 -28.37 6.63
CA GLU A 421 -13.72 -28.75 6.73
C GLU A 421 -14.71 -27.72 6.14
N ILE A 422 -14.37 -27.13 4.99
CA ILE A 422 -15.25 -26.16 4.32
C ILE A 422 -16.47 -26.91 3.76
N ASN A 423 -17.59 -26.84 4.49
CA ASN A 423 -18.80 -27.60 4.24
C ASN A 423 -19.99 -26.66 3.90
N PRO A 424 -20.30 -26.47 2.61
CA PRO A 424 -21.39 -25.61 2.16
C PRO A 424 -22.78 -26.15 2.49
N GLU A 425 -22.96 -27.48 2.47
CA GLU A 425 -24.23 -28.12 2.81
C GLU A 425 -24.55 -27.95 4.29
N GLY A 426 -23.52 -28.05 5.14
CA GLY A 426 -23.60 -27.79 6.58
C GLY A 426 -23.53 -26.30 6.94
N GLY A 427 -23.10 -25.45 6.01
CA GLY A 427 -22.91 -24.02 6.21
C GLY A 427 -21.81 -23.68 7.21
N TYR A 428 -20.72 -24.47 7.26
CA TYR A 428 -19.62 -24.27 8.21
C TYR A 428 -18.22 -24.44 7.62
N TRP A 429 -17.22 -23.96 8.35
CA TRP A 429 -15.79 -24.17 8.09
C TRP A 429 -14.99 -24.05 9.39
N CYS A 430 -13.78 -24.61 9.44
CA CYS A 430 -12.91 -24.65 10.63
C CYS A 430 -11.62 -23.84 10.45
N LEU A 431 -11.18 -23.14 11.50
CA LEU A 431 -9.91 -22.43 11.62
C LEU A 431 -9.13 -22.96 12.83
N ASP A 432 -7.94 -23.48 12.58
CA ASP A 432 -7.10 -24.11 13.60
C ASP A 432 -5.86 -23.28 13.83
N LEU A 433 -5.59 -22.98 15.09
CA LEU A 433 -4.44 -22.16 15.48
C LEU A 433 -3.59 -22.91 16.51
N SER A 434 -2.30 -23.05 16.21
CA SER A 434 -1.30 -23.50 17.20
C SER A 434 -0.10 -22.56 17.25
N PHE A 435 0.51 -22.47 18.42
CA PHE A 435 1.55 -21.49 18.71
C PHE A 435 2.71 -22.16 19.46
N ARG A 436 3.94 -21.88 19.04
CA ARG A 436 5.17 -22.25 19.74
C ARG A 436 5.92 -20.98 20.10
N LEU A 437 5.96 -20.65 21.38
CA LEU A 437 6.62 -19.45 21.91
C LEU A 437 7.97 -19.83 22.54
N VAL A 438 9.05 -19.18 22.11
CA VAL A 438 10.39 -19.36 22.66
C VAL A 438 10.85 -18.05 23.27
N ASN A 439 11.12 -18.05 24.58
CA ASN A 439 11.76 -16.91 25.23
C ASN A 439 13.22 -16.79 24.74
N VAL A 440 13.52 -15.69 24.06
CA VAL A 440 14.86 -15.36 23.55
C VAL A 440 15.51 -14.21 24.34
N SER A 441 14.81 -13.70 25.35
CA SER A 441 15.38 -12.75 26.29
C SER A 441 16.35 -13.45 27.26
N GLN A 442 17.30 -12.69 27.81
CA GLN A 442 18.21 -13.18 28.85
C GLN A 442 17.58 -13.15 30.26
N GLN A 443 16.25 -13.00 30.35
CA GLN A 443 15.52 -12.87 31.62
C GLN A 443 14.29 -13.78 31.67
N LEU A 444 13.78 -14.00 32.89
CA LEU A 444 12.52 -14.70 33.09
C LEU A 444 11.36 -13.80 32.63
N LEU A 445 10.46 -14.34 31.81
CA LEU A 445 9.24 -13.66 31.39
C LEU A 445 8.05 -14.17 32.20
N ALA A 446 7.38 -13.27 32.92
CA ALA A 446 6.21 -13.56 33.74
C ALA A 446 4.93 -13.19 32.98
N PHE A 447 4.11 -14.18 32.68
CA PHE A 447 2.81 -13.99 32.05
C PHE A 447 1.79 -13.53 33.10
N GLY A 448 1.12 -12.42 32.82
CA GLY A 448 0.14 -11.80 33.70
C GLY A 448 -1.05 -11.22 32.95
N SER A 449 -1.95 -10.64 33.73
CA SER A 449 -3.12 -9.88 33.26
C SER A 449 -3.53 -8.89 34.36
N PRO A 450 -4.49 -7.99 34.12
CA PRO A 450 -5.05 -7.20 35.21
C PRO A 450 -5.55 -8.03 36.40
N THR A 451 -5.93 -9.30 36.19
CA THR A 451 -6.25 -10.23 37.28
C THR A 451 -5.08 -10.52 38.20
N THR A 452 -3.89 -10.75 37.65
CA THR A 452 -2.69 -10.97 38.47
C THR A 452 -2.28 -9.69 39.19
N GLU A 453 -2.61 -8.53 38.61
CA GLU A 453 -2.47 -7.21 39.22
C GLU A 453 -3.60 -6.87 40.20
N GLY A 454 -4.51 -7.78 40.51
CA GLY A 454 -5.53 -7.61 41.56
C GLY A 454 -6.85 -6.99 41.09
N ARG A 455 -7.10 -6.88 39.78
CA ARG A 455 -8.44 -6.62 39.24
C ARG A 455 -9.22 -7.93 39.13
N PRO A 456 -10.17 -8.24 40.03
CA PRO A 456 -11.02 -9.39 39.82
C PRO A 456 -11.74 -9.20 38.49
N ASN A 457 -11.96 -10.27 37.76
CA ASN A 457 -12.80 -10.15 36.59
C ASN A 457 -12.20 -9.27 35.45
N ALA A 458 -10.89 -9.36 35.20
CA ALA A 458 -10.17 -8.87 34.02
C ALA A 458 -9.04 -9.81 33.50
N GLY A 459 -9.39 -10.93 32.87
CA GLY A 459 -8.48 -12.01 32.44
C GLY A 459 -7.82 -11.79 31.08
N TYR A 460 -7.38 -10.56 30.78
CA TYR A 460 -6.86 -10.19 29.46
C TYR A 460 -5.51 -10.85 29.15
N GLY A 461 -5.58 -11.91 28.36
CA GLY A 461 -4.42 -12.59 27.81
C GLY A 461 -4.85 -13.75 26.92
N SER A 462 -3.90 -14.30 26.16
CA SER A 462 -4.05 -15.41 25.22
C SER A 462 -4.90 -15.10 23.96
N LEU A 463 -5.50 -16.12 23.35
CA LEU A 463 -6.29 -15.99 22.13
C LEU A 463 -7.57 -15.24 22.47
N PHE A 464 -7.88 -14.20 21.71
CA PHE A 464 -8.97 -13.28 21.96
C PHE A 464 -9.83 -13.17 20.72
N TRP A 465 -11.15 -13.12 20.89
CA TRP A 465 -12.11 -12.83 19.83
C TRP A 465 -13.02 -11.65 20.21
N ARG A 466 -13.22 -10.72 19.26
CA ARG A 466 -14.20 -9.64 19.30
C ARG A 466 -15.29 -9.88 18.27
N GLY A 467 -16.51 -10.11 18.73
CA GLY A 467 -17.69 -10.24 17.87
C GLY A 467 -18.26 -8.89 17.41
N PRO A 468 -19.13 -8.88 16.38
CA PRO A 468 -19.84 -7.69 15.92
C PRO A 468 -20.80 -7.16 17.00
N ARG A 469 -21.18 -5.88 16.90
CA ARG A 469 -22.09 -5.26 17.88
C ARG A 469 -23.47 -5.93 17.92
N SER A 470 -23.94 -6.47 16.79
CA SER A 470 -25.22 -7.20 16.72
C SER A 470 -25.25 -8.48 17.56
N PHE A 471 -24.08 -8.99 17.96
CA PHE A 471 -23.95 -10.16 18.84
C PHE A 471 -24.11 -9.80 20.32
N LEU A 472 -24.36 -8.53 20.64
CA LEU A 472 -24.73 -8.10 21.97
C LEU A 472 -25.99 -8.90 22.41
N HIS A 473 -25.95 -9.48 23.60
CA HIS A 473 -26.96 -10.42 24.13
C HIS A 473 -27.00 -11.81 23.45
N GLY A 474 -25.95 -12.18 22.72
CA GLY A 474 -25.78 -13.54 22.22
C GLY A 474 -25.74 -14.59 23.34
N ARG A 475 -26.11 -15.82 23.00
CA ARG A 475 -26.12 -16.96 23.94
C ARG A 475 -24.76 -17.63 23.97
N ILE A 476 -24.24 -17.86 25.17
CA ILE A 476 -23.04 -18.67 25.43
C ILE A 476 -23.49 -20.04 25.91
N LEU A 477 -22.89 -21.11 25.40
CA LEU A 477 -23.13 -22.49 25.83
C LEU A 477 -21.79 -23.24 25.97
N GLY A 478 -21.56 -23.87 27.12
CA GLY A 478 -20.44 -24.80 27.37
C GLY A 478 -20.87 -26.27 27.32
N ALA A 479 -19.89 -27.17 27.39
CA ALA A 479 -20.10 -28.62 27.27
C ALA A 479 -20.97 -29.24 28.37
N ASP A 480 -20.93 -28.66 29.56
CA ASP A 480 -21.69 -29.04 30.75
C ASP A 480 -23.03 -28.30 30.87
N GLY A 481 -23.42 -27.54 29.84
CA GLY A 481 -24.63 -26.73 29.85
C GLY A 481 -24.49 -25.41 30.61
N LEU A 482 -23.27 -25.00 30.97
CA LEU A 482 -23.03 -23.66 31.52
C LEU A 482 -23.41 -22.59 30.50
N GLU A 483 -24.13 -21.57 30.96
CA GLU A 483 -24.57 -20.43 30.16
C GLU A 483 -24.15 -19.11 30.81
N GLY A 484 -24.01 -18.08 29.97
CA GLY A 484 -23.88 -16.70 30.42
C GLY A 484 -22.70 -16.46 31.39
N PRO A 485 -22.86 -15.55 32.38
CA PRO A 485 -21.80 -15.20 33.34
C PRO A 485 -21.27 -16.38 34.16
N ASP A 486 -22.07 -17.44 34.36
CA ASP A 486 -21.70 -18.59 35.20
C ASP A 486 -20.65 -19.49 34.56
N SER A 487 -20.39 -19.35 33.25
CA SER A 487 -19.30 -20.01 32.55
C SER A 487 -17.94 -19.35 32.78
N MET A 488 -17.91 -18.11 33.29
CA MET A 488 -16.67 -17.36 33.48
C MET A 488 -15.74 -18.06 34.47
N GLY A 489 -14.50 -18.26 34.06
CA GLY A 489 -13.40 -18.79 34.87
C GLY A 489 -13.38 -20.30 34.97
N LYS A 490 -14.36 -20.98 34.34
CA LYS A 490 -14.47 -22.44 34.31
C LYS A 490 -13.88 -22.99 33.02
N GLN A 491 -13.35 -24.21 33.12
CA GLN A 491 -12.82 -24.94 31.96
C GLN A 491 -13.97 -25.64 31.25
N SER A 492 -13.96 -25.58 29.91
CA SER A 492 -14.90 -26.33 29.07
C SER A 492 -14.13 -26.82 27.84
N PRO A 493 -14.33 -28.08 27.39
CA PRO A 493 -13.68 -28.61 26.20
C PRO A 493 -14.14 -27.91 24.91
N TRP A 494 -15.31 -27.29 24.94
CA TRP A 494 -15.78 -26.40 23.88
C TRP A 494 -16.67 -25.28 24.42
N LEU A 495 -16.79 -24.20 23.67
CA LEU A 495 -17.69 -23.08 23.98
C LEU A 495 -18.32 -22.56 22.68
N ALA A 496 -19.65 -22.47 22.66
CA ALA A 496 -20.39 -21.88 21.55
C ALA A 496 -20.91 -20.49 21.91
N PHE A 497 -20.71 -19.52 21.03
CA PHE A 497 -21.33 -18.20 21.10
C PHE A 497 -22.26 -18.02 19.90
N THR A 498 -23.56 -17.79 20.14
CA THR A 498 -24.54 -17.56 19.08
C THR A 498 -25.10 -16.15 19.16
N GLY A 499 -24.94 -15.38 18.09
CA GLY A 499 -25.48 -14.02 17.97
C GLY A 499 -26.44 -13.89 16.79
N SER A 500 -27.19 -12.79 16.76
CA SER A 500 -28.06 -12.42 15.64
C SER A 500 -27.42 -11.29 14.82
N HIS A 501 -27.70 -11.26 13.52
CA HIS A 501 -27.18 -10.25 12.60
C HIS A 501 -28.20 -9.13 12.39
N ASP A 502 -27.69 -7.90 12.37
CA ASP A 502 -28.49 -6.75 11.97
C ASP A 502 -28.86 -6.84 10.49
N GLY A 503 -30.03 -6.33 10.12
CA GLY A 503 -30.50 -6.26 8.73
C GLY A 503 -31.25 -7.50 8.23
N ASN A 504 -30.72 -8.71 8.43
CA ASN A 504 -31.37 -9.95 7.95
C ASN A 504 -31.93 -10.86 9.06
N GLY A 505 -31.62 -10.60 10.33
CA GLY A 505 -32.09 -11.40 11.47
C GLY A 505 -31.55 -12.84 11.49
N ALA A 506 -30.60 -13.18 10.62
CA ALA A 506 -29.94 -14.47 10.64
C ALA A 506 -29.16 -14.65 11.95
N GLN A 507 -29.01 -15.89 12.38
CA GLN A 507 -28.14 -16.23 13.51
C GLN A 507 -26.85 -16.87 13.01
N SER A 508 -25.75 -16.66 13.72
CA SER A 508 -24.53 -17.45 13.48
C SER A 508 -23.88 -17.84 14.78
N THR A 509 -23.26 -19.02 14.76
CA THR A 509 -22.58 -19.59 15.90
C THR A 509 -21.08 -19.64 15.63
N VAL A 510 -20.32 -19.19 16.63
CA VAL A 510 -18.86 -19.31 16.70
C VAL A 510 -18.56 -20.36 17.77
N LEU A 511 -18.02 -21.50 17.37
CA LEU A 511 -17.69 -22.62 18.25
C LEU A 511 -16.19 -22.70 18.44
N PHE A 512 -15.74 -22.61 19.68
CA PHE A 512 -14.34 -22.78 20.07
C PHE A 512 -14.16 -24.17 20.67
N ILE A 513 -13.17 -24.93 20.20
CA ILE A 513 -12.87 -26.29 20.63
C ILE A 513 -11.40 -26.37 21.04
N ASP A 514 -11.14 -26.96 22.21
CA ASP A 514 -9.80 -27.27 22.70
C ASP A 514 -9.46 -28.74 22.34
N GLN A 515 -8.43 -28.96 21.51
CA GLN A 515 -8.09 -30.30 21.00
C GLN A 515 -7.10 -31.12 21.86
N GLN A 516 -6.51 -30.59 22.92
CA GLN A 516 -5.71 -31.40 23.86
C GLN A 516 -5.77 -30.77 25.25
N GLY A 517 -6.56 -31.38 26.15
CA GLY A 517 -6.81 -30.77 27.46
C GLY A 517 -5.55 -30.39 28.23
N ILE A 518 -5.23 -29.08 28.30
CA ILE A 518 -4.28 -28.47 29.25
C ILE A 518 -4.66 -27.01 29.59
N ARG A 519 -4.93 -26.80 30.89
CA ARG A 519 -4.71 -25.62 31.77
C ARG A 519 -5.12 -24.22 31.26
N VAL A 520 -6.41 -23.91 31.44
CA VAL A 520 -6.95 -22.53 31.45
C VAL A 520 -6.38 -21.72 32.63
N ILE A 521 -5.81 -20.55 32.35
CA ILE A 521 -5.63 -19.47 33.34
C ILE A 521 -6.88 -18.58 33.31
N ARG A 522 -7.55 -18.52 34.47
CA ARG A 522 -8.62 -17.59 34.91
C ARG A 522 -9.08 -16.55 33.87
N THR A 523 -10.20 -16.81 33.19
CA THR A 523 -10.99 -15.74 32.59
C THR A 523 -11.70 -15.00 33.70
N SER A 524 -11.72 -13.70 33.61
CA SER A 524 -12.38 -12.91 34.60
C SER A 524 -12.99 -11.69 33.85
N GLY A 525 -14.29 -11.47 34.09
CA GLY A 525 -15.18 -10.34 33.72
C GLY A 525 -15.27 -9.87 32.28
N LEU A 526 -16.49 -9.96 31.74
CA LEU A 526 -16.81 -9.51 30.40
C LEU A 526 -17.92 -8.45 30.37
N TYR A 527 -17.61 -7.34 29.71
CA TYR A 527 -18.59 -6.66 28.87
C TYR A 527 -18.83 -7.54 27.64
N ALA A 528 -20.10 -7.76 27.29
CA ALA A 528 -20.64 -8.90 26.54
C ALA A 528 -20.29 -9.02 25.03
N THR A 529 -19.05 -8.75 24.61
CA THR A 529 -18.62 -8.86 23.19
C THR A 529 -17.21 -9.44 22.99
N THR A 530 -16.53 -9.84 24.06
CA THR A 530 -15.16 -10.36 24.02
C THR A 530 -15.12 -11.79 24.55
N LEU A 531 -14.34 -12.68 23.94
CA LEU A 531 -14.09 -14.02 24.46
C LEU A 531 -12.57 -14.28 24.49
N MET A 532 -12.05 -14.93 25.53
CA MET A 532 -10.61 -15.11 25.79
C MET A 532 -10.30 -16.59 26.07
N LEU A 533 -9.31 -17.16 25.39
CA LEU A 533 -9.00 -18.59 25.33
C LEU A 533 -7.49 -18.86 25.41
N ALA A 534 -7.08 -19.74 26.32
CA ALA A 534 -5.67 -20.10 26.51
C ALA A 534 -5.25 -21.29 25.63
N SER A 535 -4.59 -21.00 24.50
CA SER A 535 -3.81 -21.89 23.59
C SER A 535 -4.50 -23.12 22.96
N VAL A 536 -4.15 -23.37 21.68
CA VAL A 536 -4.72 -24.37 20.73
C VAL A 536 -6.24 -24.30 20.64
N ALA A 537 -6.74 -23.56 19.64
CA ALA A 537 -8.16 -23.43 19.39
C ALA A 537 -8.49 -23.86 17.96
N HIS A 538 -9.46 -24.77 17.83
CA HIS A 538 -10.25 -24.98 16.63
C HIS A 538 -11.46 -24.05 16.71
N LEU A 539 -11.68 -23.24 15.67
CA LEU A 539 -12.81 -22.34 15.55
C LEU A 539 -13.72 -22.78 14.40
N CYS A 540 -14.94 -23.20 14.70
CA CYS A 540 -15.93 -23.55 13.70
C CYS A 540 -17.02 -22.47 13.59
N LEU A 541 -17.28 -21.96 12.37
CA LEU A 541 -18.31 -20.95 12.11
C LEU A 541 -19.54 -21.56 11.45
N MET A 542 -20.72 -21.48 12.04
CA MET A 542 -21.93 -22.16 11.55
C MET A 542 -23.09 -21.20 11.21
N SER A 543 -23.81 -21.53 10.13
CA SER A 543 -25.12 -20.96 9.72
C SER A 543 -26.29 -21.69 10.43
N PRO A 544 -27.48 -21.09 10.65
CA PRO A 544 -28.49 -21.62 11.56
C PRO A 544 -29.28 -22.83 11.02
N ILE A 545 -28.85 -23.47 9.93
CA ILE A 545 -29.55 -24.61 9.33
C ILE A 545 -29.36 -25.93 10.13
N LEU A 546 -28.42 -26.01 11.08
CA LEU A 546 -28.02 -27.30 11.68
C LEU A 546 -27.96 -27.40 13.22
N CYS A 547 -28.52 -26.45 13.98
CA CYS A 547 -28.43 -26.50 15.45
C CYS A 547 -29.43 -27.46 16.15
N ASN A 548 -29.78 -28.61 15.53
CA ASN A 548 -30.74 -29.56 16.12
C ASN A 548 -30.30 -31.03 16.19
N ARG A 549 -29.05 -31.39 15.89
CA ARG A 549 -28.57 -32.76 16.07
C ARG A 549 -27.09 -32.85 16.48
N MET A 550 -26.82 -32.66 17.77
CA MET A 550 -25.67 -33.29 18.42
C MET A 550 -26.11 -33.84 19.79
N LYS A 551 -26.59 -35.08 19.77
CA LYS A 551 -26.67 -36.00 20.92
C LYS A 551 -26.01 -37.29 20.48
N ARG A 552 -24.74 -37.48 20.85
CA ARG A 552 -24.15 -38.69 21.43
C ARG A 552 -22.65 -38.54 21.54
#